data_AF-A0A7J9QRQ3-F1
#
_entry.id   AF-A0A7J9QRQ3-F1
#
_cell.length_a   1.000
_cell.length_b   1.000
_cell.length_c   1.000
_cell.angle_alpha   90.00
_cell.angle_beta   90.00
_cell.angle_gamma   90.00
#
_symmetry.space_group_name_H-M   'P 1'
#
loop_
_entity.id
_entity.type
_entity.pdbx_description
1 polymer ?
#
loop_
_entity_poly.entity_id
_entity_poly.type
_entity_poly.pdbx_seq_one_letter_code
_entity_poly.pdbx_strand_id
1 'polypeptide(L)'
;MKDSSISKFFEKSRQERLEIIKNFADLSDEEITLLENPNGGISFEKADKMVENAVGTFSLPLGIATNFKINGKDYVIPMVIEEPSVIAAASKGAKVA
;
A
#
# COMPACT_ATOMS: atom_id res chain seq x y z
N MET A 1 19.20 -5.84 -6.34
CA MET A 1 18.01 -6.54 -6.86
C MET A 1 16.92 -6.36 -5.83
N LYS A 2 15.69 -6.00 -6.23
CA LYS A 2 14.59 -5.77 -5.27
C LYS A 2 14.18 -7.10 -4.65
N ASP A 3 13.95 -7.13 -3.34
CA ASP A 3 13.54 -8.32 -2.59
C ASP A 3 12.21 -8.03 -1.88
N SER A 4 11.16 -8.78 -2.24
CA SER A 4 9.83 -8.61 -1.66
C SER A 4 9.68 -9.33 -0.32
N SER A 5 10.66 -10.14 0.09
CA SER A 5 10.66 -10.91 1.34
C SER A 5 11.00 -10.02 2.54
N ILE A 6 10.04 -9.22 2.98
CA ILE A 6 10.23 -8.26 4.07
C ILE A 6 9.86 -8.91 5.41
N SER A 7 10.88 -9.24 6.21
CA SER A 7 10.70 -9.86 7.52
C SER A 7 9.90 -8.96 8.47
N LYS A 8 8.91 -9.56 9.14
CA LYS A 8 8.12 -8.94 10.21
C LYS A 8 7.53 -7.57 9.81
N PHE A 9 7.15 -7.40 8.54
CA PHE A 9 6.62 -6.13 8.03
C PHE A 9 5.44 -5.59 8.84
N PHE A 10 4.56 -6.48 9.31
CA PHE A 10 3.41 -6.11 10.14
C PHE A 10 3.78 -5.62 11.56
N GLU A 11 4.96 -5.98 12.08
CA GLU A 11 5.45 -5.52 13.40
C GLU A 11 6.06 -4.12 13.32
N LYS A 12 6.39 -3.64 12.11
CA LYS A 12 7.03 -2.33 11.89
C LYS A 12 6.05 -1.17 12.06
N SER A 13 6.56 -0.01 12.45
CA SER A 13 5.83 1.25 12.46
C SER A 13 5.42 1.70 11.06
N ARG A 14 4.46 2.63 10.96
CA ARG A 14 4.02 3.19 9.66
C ARG A 14 5.20 3.79 8.90
N GLN A 15 6.05 4.57 9.55
CA GLN A 15 7.22 5.22 8.95
C GLN A 15 8.22 4.19 8.42
N GLU A 16 8.56 3.16 9.20
CA GLU A 16 9.44 2.08 8.73
C GLU A 16 8.85 1.33 7.54
N ARG A 17 7.53 1.12 7.52
CA ARG A 17 6.86 0.52 6.35
C ARG A 17 6.99 1.42 5.12
N LEU A 18 6.71 2.71 5.26
CA LEU A 18 6.81 3.67 4.16
C LEU A 18 8.24 3.78 3.62
N GLU A 19 9.26 3.84 4.49
CA GLU A 19 10.68 3.81 4.12
C GLU A 19 11.04 2.57 3.29
N ILE A 20 10.59 1.39 3.73
CA ILE A 20 10.84 0.13 2.99
C ILE A 20 10.17 0.17 1.62
N ILE A 21 8.92 0.65 1.54
CA ILE A 21 8.17 0.72 0.27
C ILE A 21 8.76 1.79 -0.65
N LYS A 22 9.19 2.94 -0.11
CA LYS A 22 9.90 3.98 -0.85
C LYS A 22 11.11 3.40 -1.57
N ASN A 23 11.97 2.73 -0.81
CA ASN A 23 13.20 2.13 -1.32
C ASN A 23 12.92 0.94 -2.26
N PHE A 24 11.87 0.15 -2.00
CA PHE A 24 11.51 -0.97 -2.86
C PHE A 24 10.93 -0.48 -4.20
N ALA A 25 10.06 0.52 -4.20
CA ALA A 25 9.36 0.99 -5.40
C ALA A 25 10.03 2.17 -6.10
N ASP A 26 11.17 2.66 -5.57
CA ASP A 26 11.87 3.87 -6.02
C ASP A 26 10.96 5.11 -6.01
N LEU A 27 10.16 5.26 -4.96
CA LEU A 27 9.21 6.38 -4.83
C LEU A 27 9.90 7.67 -4.45
N SER A 28 9.40 8.79 -4.95
CA SER A 28 9.84 10.12 -4.56
C SER A 28 9.33 10.52 -3.17
N ASP A 29 9.89 11.58 -2.59
CA ASP A 29 9.41 12.15 -1.32
C ASP A 29 7.99 12.71 -1.44
N GLU A 30 7.65 13.27 -2.61
CA GLU A 30 6.29 13.74 -2.90
C GLU A 30 5.28 12.58 -2.92
N GLU A 31 5.65 11.43 -3.49
CA GLU A 31 4.80 10.24 -3.53
C GLU A 31 4.60 9.64 -2.13
N ILE A 32 5.62 9.64 -1.28
CA ILE A 32 5.48 9.23 0.12
C ILE A 32 4.59 10.20 0.90
N THR A 33 4.76 11.50 0.68
CA THR A 33 3.90 12.53 1.30
C THR A 33 2.43 12.31 0.93
N LEU A 34 2.14 11.85 -0.29
CA LEU A 34 0.78 11.51 -0.72
C LEU A 34 0.20 10.32 0.08
N LEU A 35 1.00 9.27 0.31
CA LEU A 35 0.59 8.12 1.13
C LEU A 35 0.44 8.47 2.62
N GLU A 36 1.11 9.54 3.06
CA GLU A 36 0.97 10.05 4.40
C GLU A 36 -0.33 10.82 4.63
N ASN A 37 -0.98 11.28 3.56
CA ASN A 37 -2.17 12.11 3.60
C ASN A 37 -3.38 11.38 4.23
N PRO A 38 -3.99 11.94 5.30
CA PRO A 38 -5.12 11.31 5.97
C PRO A 38 -6.40 11.26 5.11
N ASN A 39 -6.50 12.05 4.05
CA ASN A 39 -7.68 12.14 3.19
C ASN A 39 -7.73 11.08 2.07
N GLY A 40 -6.87 10.06 2.12
CA GLY A 40 -6.86 8.98 1.13
C GLY A 40 -6.24 9.36 -0.23
N GLY A 41 -5.48 10.45 -0.28
CA GLY A 41 -4.70 10.85 -1.46
C GLY A 41 -5.46 11.64 -2.54
N ILE A 42 -6.72 12.00 -2.31
CA ILE A 42 -7.50 12.83 -3.24
C ILE A 42 -8.13 14.03 -2.51
N SER A 43 -8.14 15.20 -3.16
CA SER A 43 -8.82 16.39 -2.64
C SER A 43 -10.32 16.36 -2.99
N PHE A 44 -11.13 17.07 -2.23
CA PHE A 44 -12.57 17.14 -2.50
C PHE A 44 -12.86 17.76 -3.88
N GLU A 45 -12.09 18.76 -4.32
CA GLU A 45 -12.26 19.39 -5.63
C GLU A 45 -11.98 18.42 -6.79
N LYS A 46 -11.11 17.43 -6.58
CA LYS A 46 -10.91 16.36 -7.55
C LYS A 46 -12.08 15.38 -7.52
N ALA A 47 -12.53 14.98 -6.32
CA ALA A 47 -13.67 14.07 -6.17
C ALA A 47 -14.97 14.65 -6.76
N ASP A 48 -15.24 15.94 -6.54
CA ASP A 48 -16.39 16.68 -7.10
C ASP A 48 -16.39 16.75 -8.62
N LYS A 49 -15.21 16.64 -9.24
CA LYS A 49 -15.07 16.54 -10.71
C LYS A 49 -15.15 15.11 -11.23
N MET A 50 -15.07 14.11 -10.36
CA MET A 50 -15.09 12.69 -10.76
C MET A 50 -16.50 12.11 -10.81
N VAL A 51 -17.42 12.61 -9.98
CA VAL A 51 -18.79 12.10 -9.86
C VAL A 51 -19.77 13.24 -9.61
N GLU A 52 -21.04 13.05 -9.99
CA GLU A 52 -22.10 14.01 -9.72
C GLU A 52 -22.52 14.00 -8.24
N ASN A 53 -22.93 15.18 -7.72
CA ASN A 53 -23.44 15.37 -6.36
C ASN A 53 -22.48 14.86 -5.26
N ALA A 54 -21.17 15.02 -5.45
CA ALA A 54 -20.20 14.69 -4.42
C ALA A 54 -20.43 15.55 -3.17
N VAL A 55 -20.54 14.90 -2.01
CA VAL A 55 -20.69 15.59 -0.70
C VAL A 55 -19.54 15.28 0.27
N GLY A 56 -18.61 14.43 -0.14
CA GLY A 56 -17.42 14.08 0.63
C GLY A 56 -16.58 13.01 -0.05
N THR A 57 -15.56 12.53 0.64
CA THR A 57 -14.73 11.39 0.23
C THR A 57 -14.88 10.25 1.23
N PHE A 58 -14.65 9.02 0.77
CA PHE A 58 -14.62 7.83 1.61
C PHE A 58 -13.25 7.16 1.50
N SER A 59 -12.63 6.86 2.64
CA SER A 59 -11.31 6.25 2.72
C SER A 59 -11.41 4.82 3.23
N LEU A 60 -10.62 3.92 2.62
CA LEU A 60 -10.42 2.54 3.06
C LEU A 60 -8.96 2.29 3.45
N PRO A 61 -8.68 1.32 4.34
CA PRO A 61 -7.31 0.97 4.67
C PRO A 61 -6.54 0.52 3.42
N LEU A 62 -5.39 1.14 3.18
CA LEU A 62 -4.41 0.74 2.18
C LEU A 62 -3.26 0.02 2.89
N GLY A 63 -3.01 -1.23 2.50
CA GLY A 63 -1.87 -1.99 2.97
C GLY A 63 -1.09 -2.62 1.82
N ILE A 64 0.03 -3.24 2.16
CA ILE A 64 0.93 -3.88 1.20
C ILE A 64 1.09 -5.35 1.57
N ALA A 65 0.82 -6.24 0.62
CA ALA A 65 1.19 -7.63 0.72
C ALA A 65 2.61 -7.88 0.19
N THR A 66 3.36 -8.71 0.90
CA THR A 66 4.80 -8.95 0.67
C THR A 66 5.05 -10.39 0.21
N ASN A 67 6.31 -10.69 -0.14
CA ASN A 67 6.81 -12.00 -0.57
C ASN A 67 6.36 -12.48 -1.97
N PHE A 68 5.78 -11.62 -2.81
CA PHE A 68 5.32 -12.03 -4.14
C PHE A 68 6.47 -12.09 -5.14
N LYS A 69 6.65 -13.26 -5.75
CA LYS A 69 7.56 -13.47 -6.89
C LYS A 69 6.78 -13.95 -8.11
N ILE A 70 6.71 -13.11 -9.14
CA ILE A 70 5.95 -13.38 -10.36
C ILE A 70 6.94 -13.50 -11.51
N ASN A 71 7.01 -14.67 -12.15
CA ASN A 71 7.97 -14.98 -13.21
C ASN A 71 9.43 -14.64 -12.85
N GLY A 72 9.83 -14.98 -11.61
CA GLY A 72 11.18 -14.72 -11.11
C GLY A 72 11.46 -13.27 -10.69
N LYS A 73 10.48 -12.35 -10.79
CA LYS A 73 10.62 -10.96 -10.36
C LYS A 73 9.81 -10.66 -9.11
N ASP A 74 10.44 -10.00 -8.15
CA ASP A 74 9.84 -9.59 -6.88
C ASP A 74 8.91 -8.39 -7.03
N TYR A 75 7.76 -8.46 -6.34
CA TYR A 75 6.75 -7.40 -6.28
C TYR A 75 6.25 -7.24 -4.84
N VAL A 76 5.89 -6.00 -4.50
CA VAL A 76 5.00 -5.71 -3.38
C VAL A 76 3.63 -5.34 -3.94
N ILE A 77 2.55 -5.84 -3.33
CA ILE A 77 1.20 -5.74 -3.89
C ILE A 77 0.37 -4.78 -3.04
N PRO A 78 -0.06 -3.61 -3.56
CA PRO A 78 -0.98 -2.73 -2.84
C PRO A 78 -2.38 -3.35 -2.78
N MET A 79 -3.03 -3.23 -1.61
CA MET A 79 -4.35 -3.78 -1.36
C MET A 79 -5.19 -2.76 -0.57
N VAL A 80 -6.39 -2.46 -1.05
CA VAL A 80 -7.38 -1.61 -0.37
C VAL A 80 -8.51 -2.50 0.14
N ILE A 81 -8.58 -2.70 1.47
CA ILE A 81 -9.53 -3.64 2.09
C ILE A 81 -9.70 -3.33 3.58
N GLU A 82 -10.92 -3.47 4.12
CA GLU A 82 -11.23 -3.29 5.54
C GLU A 82 -11.18 -4.59 6.34
N GLU A 83 -11.33 -5.73 5.68
CA GLU A 83 -11.39 -7.04 6.32
C GLU A 83 -10.04 -7.42 6.96
N PRO A 84 -10.01 -7.72 8.29
CA PRO A 84 -8.80 -8.15 8.96
C PRO A 84 -8.21 -9.42 8.35
N SER A 85 -6.89 -9.57 8.48
CA SER A 85 -6.14 -10.77 8.06
C SER A 85 -6.03 -11.03 6.55
N VAL A 86 -6.80 -10.39 5.66
CA VAL A 86 -6.73 -10.63 4.21
C VAL A 86 -5.32 -10.39 3.65
N ILE A 87 -4.73 -9.22 3.93
CA ILE A 87 -3.36 -8.87 3.50
C ILE A 87 -2.31 -9.81 4.12
N ALA A 88 -2.52 -10.18 5.39
CA ALA A 88 -1.61 -11.09 6.09
C ALA A 88 -1.64 -12.50 5.50
N ALA A 89 -2.84 -13.00 5.19
CA ALA A 89 -3.04 -14.29 4.53
C ALA A 89 -2.44 -14.29 3.12
N ALA A 90 -2.65 -13.23 2.33
CA ALA A 90 -2.04 -13.09 1.01
C ALA A 90 -0.50 -13.12 1.09
N SER A 91 0.09 -12.35 2.02
CA SER A 91 1.54 -12.32 2.22
C SER A 91 2.11 -13.66 2.68
N LYS A 92 1.39 -14.36 3.56
CA LYS A 92 1.77 -15.70 4.04
C LYS A 92 1.68 -16.73 2.90
N GLY A 93 0.62 -16.69 2.11
CA GLY A 93 0.46 -17.56 0.93
C GLY A 93 1.60 -17.37 -0.06
N ALA A 94 1.93 -16.12 -0.40
CA ALA A 94 3.04 -15.80 -1.29
C ALA A 94 4.40 -16.28 -0.76
N LYS A 95 4.62 -16.22 0.55
CA LYS A 95 5.87 -16.70 1.17
C LYS A 95 6.08 -18.22 1.05
N VAL A 96 4.99 -18.97 0.98
CA VAL A 96 5.02 -20.44 0.91
C VAL A 96 5.10 -20.96 -0.53
N ALA A 97 4.69 -20.15 -1.51
CA ALA A 97 4.72 -20.47 -2.94
C ALA A 97 6.13 -20.43 -3.52
#